data_AF-A0A8J9YJW5-F1
#
_entry.id   AF-A0A8J9YJW5-F1
#
_cell.length_a   1.000
_cell.length_b   1.000
_cell.length_c   1.000
_cell.angle_alpha   90.00
_cell.angle_beta   90.00
_cell.angle_gamma   90.00
#
_symmetry.space_group_name_H-M   'P 1'
#
loop_
_entity.id
_entity.type
_entity.pdbx_description
1 polymer ?
#
loop_
_entity_poly.entity_id
_entity_poly.type
_entity_poly.pdbx_seq_one_letter_code
_entity_poly.pdbx_strand_id
1 'polypeptide(L)'
;MRQTGNRDAVSITEVRTLETVPIRSRPVLAPINPEEQKQRFLRHGHLPKFHLQGSEERVQGAMRTKVAKIKFDHFPEAKKILEMVRQKFGDDDRLVEAAFGPPIDQKEATHVVSRYLVEHGVDGMLKILWSGDLNCSGRMQWRGPAQKYNRPELRKYSLWLQNTAENMYLRQHGIKCLVDHEVGTHFFRMLNDGFQPWYSNRDGFGLRSCRSWEAVAIEEGLATVNTMLQAKVKYLWVPALLYYASCLSTEMSFSDLFHHLETYIKDVHQRWKIVMRIKCGLPDPAKDLGGCGKDQAYFAGAVEILRNLDSIDFHLLYSGKVCIDELPRIKRLARRDCVKLPHFVLDQEAYRKKLRQMAAINNIVSPHKNETKTTSGSKQRAGNMSRKFSFSVPNLKYAPEPPKKIHLNRRKTAPNVVTYSRKYQYVSG
;
A
#
# COMPACT_ATOMS: atom_id res chain seq x y z
N MET A 1 -36.34 -38.98 14.94
CA MET A 1 -34.97 -38.81 15.47
C MET A 1 -33.97 -39.35 14.45
N ARG A 2 -33.30 -38.46 13.72
CA ARG A 2 -32.07 -38.80 12.97
C ARG A 2 -31.04 -37.76 13.35
N GLN A 3 -29.94 -38.25 13.92
CA GLN A 3 -28.85 -37.47 14.49
C GLN A 3 -28.22 -36.58 13.42
N THR A 4 -28.38 -35.27 13.57
CA THR A 4 -27.55 -34.26 12.91
C THR A 4 -26.21 -34.21 13.64
N GLY A 5 -25.37 -35.21 13.37
CA GLY A 5 -23.98 -35.22 13.77
C GLY A 5 -23.10 -34.79 12.60
N ASN A 6 -22.82 -33.50 12.47
CA ASN A 6 -21.49 -33.10 12.07
C ASN A 6 -21.15 -31.80 12.79
N ARG A 7 -20.37 -31.95 13.86
CA ARG A 7 -19.74 -30.84 14.58
C ARG A 7 -18.90 -30.08 13.54
N ASP A 8 -19.09 -28.77 13.43
CA ASP A 8 -18.17 -27.89 12.74
C ASP A 8 -16.77 -28.11 13.34
N ALA A 9 -15.95 -28.91 12.67
CA ALA A 9 -14.55 -29.01 13.01
C ALA A 9 -13.96 -27.64 12.71
N VAL A 10 -13.78 -26.83 13.75
CA VAL A 10 -13.03 -25.57 13.68
C VAL A 10 -11.65 -25.92 13.13
N SER A 11 -11.44 -25.68 11.85
CA SER A 11 -10.16 -25.98 11.22
C SER A 11 -9.12 -25.07 11.84
N ILE A 12 -8.09 -25.63 12.47
CA ILE A 12 -7.00 -24.85 13.02
C ILE A 12 -6.20 -24.22 11.87
N THR A 13 -5.73 -22.98 12.04
CA THR A 13 -4.85 -22.34 11.05
C THR A 13 -3.64 -23.21 10.74
N GLU A 14 -3.48 -23.57 9.48
CA GLU A 14 -2.32 -24.31 9.00
C GLU A 14 -1.09 -23.40 8.91
N VAL A 15 0.04 -23.87 9.44
CA VAL A 15 1.36 -23.20 9.37
C VAL A 15 2.34 -24.06 8.58
N ARG A 16 3.04 -23.46 7.61
CA ARG A 16 4.11 -24.12 6.84
C ARG A 16 5.31 -23.20 6.66
N THR A 17 6.50 -23.79 6.60
CA THR A 17 7.72 -23.13 6.13
C THR A 17 8.04 -23.65 4.73
N LEU A 18 8.28 -22.76 3.79
CA LEU A 18 8.60 -23.07 2.40
C LEU A 18 9.98 -22.52 2.07
N GLU A 19 10.77 -23.33 1.40
CA GLU A 19 12.13 -22.96 0.98
C GLU A 19 12.12 -21.76 0.02
N THR A 20 11.16 -21.74 -0.92
CA THR A 20 10.99 -20.64 -1.88
C THR A 20 9.53 -20.25 -2.08
N VAL A 21 9.30 -18.97 -2.32
CA VAL A 21 8.02 -18.44 -2.78
C VAL A 21 7.77 -18.91 -4.22
N PRO A 22 6.64 -19.60 -4.51
CA PRO A 22 6.33 -20.08 -5.85
C PRO A 22 6.37 -18.95 -6.87
N ILE A 23 7.03 -19.18 -8.01
CA ILE A 23 7.25 -18.21 -9.09
C ILE A 23 5.95 -17.49 -9.50
N ARG A 24 4.82 -18.21 -9.63
CA ARG A 24 3.52 -17.62 -10.00
C ARG A 24 2.96 -16.62 -8.96
N SER A 25 3.51 -16.62 -7.75
CA SER A 25 3.14 -15.71 -6.66
C SER A 25 4.14 -14.56 -6.51
N ARG A 26 5.15 -14.44 -7.37
CA ARG A 26 6.09 -13.32 -7.37
C ARG A 26 5.52 -12.14 -8.18
N PRO A 27 5.70 -10.88 -7.73
CA PRO A 27 5.35 -9.70 -8.51
C PRO A 27 6.12 -9.64 -9.84
N VAL A 28 5.55 -8.98 -10.85
CA VAL A 28 6.21 -8.81 -12.17
C VAL A 28 7.57 -8.11 -12.06
N LEU A 29 7.66 -7.09 -11.21
CA LEU A 29 8.89 -6.33 -10.95
C LEU A 29 9.76 -6.97 -9.85
N ALA A 30 9.52 -8.23 -9.48
CA ALA A 30 10.43 -8.92 -8.59
C ALA A 30 11.54 -9.61 -9.40
N PRO A 31 12.82 -9.27 -9.19
CA PRO A 31 13.91 -9.97 -9.86
C PRO A 31 13.98 -11.44 -9.46
N ILE A 32 14.45 -12.27 -10.40
CA ILE A 32 14.70 -13.70 -10.18
C ILE A 32 16.13 -13.99 -9.70
N ASN A 33 17.05 -13.04 -9.86
CA ASN A 33 18.44 -13.11 -9.41
C ASN A 33 18.82 -12.04 -8.34
N PRO A 34 17.95 -11.68 -7.37
CA PRO A 34 18.23 -10.58 -6.44
C PRO A 34 19.47 -10.82 -5.58
N GLU A 35 19.64 -12.05 -5.08
CA GLU A 35 20.73 -12.38 -4.15
C GLU A 35 22.08 -12.38 -4.86
N GLU A 36 22.16 -12.94 -6.07
CA GLU A 36 23.37 -12.88 -6.90
C GLU A 36 23.79 -11.42 -7.14
N GLN A 37 22.86 -10.56 -7.57
CA GLN A 37 23.16 -9.15 -7.84
C GLN A 37 23.52 -8.38 -6.57
N LYS A 38 22.90 -8.72 -5.43
CA LYS A 38 23.21 -8.15 -4.12
C LYS A 38 24.66 -8.46 -3.73
N GLN A 39 25.07 -9.72 -3.83
CA GLN A 39 26.44 -10.12 -3.50
C GLN A 39 27.46 -9.47 -4.44
N ARG A 40 27.16 -9.39 -5.74
CA ARG A 40 28.01 -8.71 -6.72
C ARG A 40 28.21 -7.23 -6.41
N PHE A 41 27.13 -6.52 -6.09
CA PHE A 41 27.19 -5.10 -5.77
C PHE A 41 27.89 -4.84 -4.43
N LEU A 42 27.47 -5.52 -3.35
CA LEU A 42 27.98 -5.25 -2.01
C LEU A 42 29.42 -5.74 -1.78
N ARG A 43 29.83 -6.87 -2.38
CA ARG A 43 31.19 -7.41 -2.18
C ARG A 43 32.21 -6.90 -3.20
N HIS A 44 31.78 -6.66 -4.43
CA HIS A 44 32.69 -6.39 -5.55
C HIS A 44 32.47 -5.02 -6.20
N GLY A 45 31.49 -4.23 -5.74
CA GLY A 45 31.16 -2.92 -6.33
C GLY A 45 30.60 -3.03 -7.75
N HIS A 46 30.21 -4.23 -8.20
CA HIS A 46 29.70 -4.43 -9.55
C HIS A 46 28.26 -3.95 -9.65
N LEU A 47 28.00 -3.07 -10.64
CA LEU A 47 26.67 -2.55 -10.90
C LEU A 47 25.65 -3.67 -11.21
N PRO A 48 24.42 -3.57 -10.68
CA PRO A 48 23.46 -4.66 -10.75
C PRO A 48 22.81 -4.81 -12.12
N LYS A 49 22.59 -6.06 -12.52
CA LYS A 49 21.86 -6.48 -13.73
C LYS A 49 20.73 -7.42 -13.34
N PHE A 50 19.53 -6.86 -13.22
CA PHE A 50 18.36 -7.61 -12.78
C PHE A 50 17.71 -8.37 -13.93
N HIS A 51 17.41 -9.65 -13.70
CA HIS A 51 16.53 -10.42 -14.55
C HIS A 51 15.14 -10.44 -13.93
N LEU A 52 14.12 -10.01 -14.68
CA LEU A 52 12.73 -9.97 -14.23
C LEU A 52 11.92 -11.10 -14.85
N GLN A 53 10.81 -11.44 -14.19
CA GLN A 53 9.90 -12.44 -14.70
C GLN A 53 8.94 -11.85 -15.75
N GLY A 54 9.08 -12.30 -17.00
CA GLY A 54 8.17 -11.97 -18.11
C GLY A 54 8.89 -11.31 -19.27
N SER A 55 8.15 -11.00 -20.33
CA SER A 55 8.68 -10.25 -21.48
C SER A 55 9.00 -8.82 -21.09
N GLU A 56 9.95 -8.21 -21.79
CA GLU A 56 10.30 -6.80 -21.64
C GLU A 56 9.07 -5.88 -21.77
N GLU A 57 8.20 -6.16 -22.74
CA GLU A 57 6.94 -5.42 -22.93
C GLU A 57 6.06 -5.44 -21.66
N ARG A 58 5.98 -6.58 -20.98
CA ARG A 58 5.19 -6.73 -19.74
C ARG A 58 5.79 -5.92 -18.59
N VAL A 59 7.13 -5.95 -18.46
CA VAL A 59 7.86 -5.15 -17.46
C VAL A 59 7.66 -3.66 -17.71
N GLN A 60 7.89 -3.21 -18.93
CA GLN A 60 7.72 -1.81 -19.32
C GLN A 60 6.25 -1.37 -19.17
N GLY A 61 5.30 -2.25 -19.48
CA GLY A 61 3.88 -2.05 -19.21
C GLY A 61 3.58 -1.79 -17.73
N ALA A 62 4.21 -2.53 -16.82
CA ALA A 62 4.06 -2.33 -15.37
C ALA A 62 4.67 -0.98 -14.91
N MET A 63 5.82 -0.59 -15.49
CA MET A 63 6.50 0.68 -15.19
C MET A 63 5.74 1.91 -15.72
N ARG A 64 4.96 1.78 -16.81
CA ARG A 64 4.15 2.87 -17.39
C ARG A 64 2.83 3.15 -16.65
N THR A 65 2.47 2.33 -15.66
CA THR A 65 1.21 2.52 -14.93
C THR A 65 1.21 3.81 -14.10
N LYS A 66 0.02 4.40 -13.88
CA LYS A 66 -0.13 5.56 -12.96
C LYS A 66 0.38 5.27 -11.54
N VAL A 67 0.31 4.00 -11.12
CA VAL A 67 0.81 3.54 -9.82
C VAL A 67 2.35 3.58 -9.77
N ALA A 68 3.00 3.16 -10.85
CA ALA A 68 4.46 3.17 -10.95
C ALA A 68 5.07 4.56 -11.20
N LYS A 69 4.28 5.57 -11.61
CA LYS A 69 4.76 6.94 -11.80
C LYS A 69 5.18 7.58 -10.47
N ILE A 70 6.41 8.10 -10.44
CA ILE A 70 6.96 8.88 -9.31
C ILE A 70 6.21 10.22 -9.18
N LYS A 71 5.87 10.57 -7.94
CA LYS A 71 5.13 11.77 -7.53
C LYS A 71 5.94 12.54 -6.50
N PHE A 72 5.73 13.85 -6.43
CA PHE A 72 6.50 14.74 -5.55
C PHE A 72 5.61 15.48 -4.53
N ASP A 73 4.30 15.25 -4.55
CA ASP A 73 3.29 15.98 -3.75
C ASP A 73 3.58 15.98 -2.24
N HIS A 74 4.21 14.91 -1.73
CA HIS A 74 4.55 14.75 -0.31
C HIS A 74 6.05 14.66 -0.06
N PHE A 75 6.88 15.06 -1.04
CA PHE A 75 8.33 15.05 -0.88
C PHE A 75 8.81 15.93 0.29
N PRO A 76 8.29 17.17 0.49
CA PRO A 76 8.68 18.00 1.63
C PRO A 76 8.32 17.36 2.99
N GLU A 77 7.11 16.82 3.13
CA GLU A 77 6.67 16.15 4.36
C GLU A 77 7.48 14.88 4.64
N ALA A 78 7.73 14.07 3.60
CA ALA A 78 8.56 12.87 3.72
C ALA A 78 9.96 13.23 4.23
N LYS A 79 10.63 14.19 3.55
CA LYS A 79 11.96 14.68 3.95
C LYS A 79 11.97 15.19 5.39
N LYS A 80 10.96 15.97 5.79
CA LYS A 80 10.84 16.49 7.15
C LYS A 80 10.77 15.37 8.20
N ILE A 81 9.99 14.32 7.94
CA ILE A 81 9.91 13.16 8.86
C ILE A 81 11.26 12.46 8.98
N LEU A 82 11.97 12.25 7.87
CA LEU A 82 13.31 11.64 7.89
C LEU A 82 14.29 12.46 8.73
N GLU A 83 14.32 13.78 8.53
CA GLU A 83 15.19 14.68 9.28
C GLU A 83 14.87 14.71 10.77
N MET A 84 13.59 14.77 11.15
CA MET A 84 13.17 14.74 12.56
C MET A 84 13.58 13.43 13.25
N VAL A 85 13.40 12.29 12.57
CA VAL A 85 13.77 10.99 13.11
C VAL A 85 15.29 10.86 13.22
N ARG A 86 16.03 11.29 12.20
CA ARG A 86 17.49 11.32 12.23
C ARG A 86 18.03 12.17 13.38
N GLN A 87 17.48 13.36 13.59
CA GLN A 87 17.87 14.23 14.72
C GLN A 87 17.57 13.59 16.09
N LYS A 88 16.47 12.85 16.20
CA LYS A 88 16.02 12.27 17.47
C LYS A 88 16.70 10.95 17.83
N PHE A 89 16.89 10.06 16.86
CA PHE A 89 17.41 8.71 17.11
C PHE A 89 18.85 8.54 16.63
N GLY A 90 19.32 9.39 15.71
CA GLY A 90 20.62 9.30 15.05
C GLY A 90 20.65 8.18 14.00
N ASP A 91 20.48 6.95 14.47
CA ASP A 91 20.61 5.71 13.69
C ASP A 91 19.25 4.99 13.57
N ASP A 92 19.03 4.29 12.46
CA ASP A 92 17.78 3.56 12.20
C ASP A 92 17.61 2.37 13.13
N ASP A 93 18.69 1.69 13.52
CA ASP A 93 18.62 0.57 14.47
C ASP A 93 18.02 0.99 15.82
N ARG A 94 18.37 2.19 16.31
CA ARG A 94 17.80 2.74 17.55
C ARG A 94 16.32 3.05 17.42
N LEU A 95 15.87 3.54 16.26
CA LEU A 95 14.46 3.74 16.00
C LEU A 95 13.71 2.40 15.97
N VAL A 96 14.24 1.41 15.25
CA VAL A 96 13.63 0.09 15.09
C VAL A 96 13.52 -0.61 16.44
N GLU A 97 14.58 -0.62 17.25
CA GLU A 97 14.56 -1.16 18.61
C GLU A 97 13.57 -0.41 19.49
N ALA A 98 13.59 0.93 19.47
CA ALA A 98 12.65 1.73 20.27
C ALA A 98 11.19 1.55 19.85
N ALA A 99 10.91 1.31 18.58
CA ALA A 99 9.56 1.13 18.07
C ALA A 99 9.02 -0.28 18.27
N PHE A 100 9.86 -1.30 18.01
CA PHE A 100 9.44 -2.69 17.84
C PHE A 100 10.01 -3.66 18.89
N GLY A 101 10.96 -3.22 19.71
CA GLY A 101 11.60 -4.03 20.75
C GLY A 101 12.62 -5.04 20.19
N PRO A 102 13.08 -5.98 21.04
CA PRO A 102 14.14 -6.91 20.67
C PRO A 102 13.67 -7.93 19.60
N PRO A 103 14.61 -8.52 18.84
CA PRO A 103 14.32 -9.58 17.87
C PRO A 103 13.68 -10.81 18.52
N ILE A 104 12.81 -11.49 17.76
CA ILE A 104 12.19 -12.76 18.14
C ILE A 104 12.38 -13.79 17.04
N ASP A 105 12.30 -15.07 17.39
CA ASP A 105 12.42 -16.16 16.42
C ASP A 105 11.09 -16.46 15.69
N GLN A 106 11.17 -17.33 14.68
CA GLN A 106 10.00 -17.74 13.90
C GLN A 106 8.93 -18.45 14.75
N LYS A 107 9.32 -19.18 15.80
CA LYS A 107 8.40 -19.95 16.65
C LYS A 107 7.58 -18.99 17.51
N GLU A 108 8.23 -18.03 18.16
CA GLU A 108 7.57 -16.98 18.93
C GLU A 108 6.68 -16.12 18.05
N ALA A 109 7.18 -15.68 16.88
CA ALA A 109 6.40 -14.92 15.92
C ALA A 109 5.15 -15.70 15.47
N THR A 110 5.30 -16.98 15.13
CA THR A 110 4.16 -17.85 14.77
C THR A 110 3.14 -17.94 15.89
N HIS A 111 3.59 -18.11 17.13
CA HIS A 111 2.69 -18.17 18.28
C HIS A 111 1.89 -16.86 18.46
N VAL A 112 2.53 -15.70 18.28
CA VAL A 112 1.84 -14.39 18.33
C VAL A 112 0.82 -14.27 17.20
N VAL A 113 1.19 -14.65 15.97
CA VAL A 113 0.29 -14.60 14.80
C VAL A 113 -0.91 -15.53 15.00
N SER A 114 -0.68 -16.79 15.38
CA SER A 114 -1.76 -17.76 15.61
C SER A 114 -2.73 -17.28 16.70
N ARG A 115 -2.21 -16.73 17.81
CA ARG A 115 -3.04 -16.16 18.87
C ARG A 115 -3.87 -14.99 18.37
N TYR A 116 -3.27 -14.10 17.58
CA TYR A 116 -3.99 -12.98 16.97
C TYR A 116 -5.19 -13.46 16.13
N LEU A 117 -5.01 -14.53 15.32
CA LEU A 117 -6.09 -15.08 14.49
C LEU A 117 -7.24 -15.65 15.33
N VAL A 118 -6.92 -16.36 16.41
CA VAL A 118 -7.91 -16.88 17.36
C VAL A 118 -8.66 -15.74 18.03
N GLU A 119 -7.94 -14.76 18.59
CA GLU A 119 -8.54 -13.59 19.25
C GLU A 119 -9.50 -12.86 18.32
N HIS A 120 -9.14 -12.70 17.05
CA HIS A 120 -9.97 -12.01 16.04
C HIS A 120 -11.07 -12.89 15.41
N GLY A 121 -11.25 -14.14 15.85
CA GLY A 121 -12.29 -15.03 15.33
C GLY A 121 -12.12 -15.40 13.85
N VAL A 122 -10.87 -15.49 13.39
CA VAL A 122 -10.50 -15.80 11.99
C VAL A 122 -9.53 -16.98 11.89
N ASP A 123 -9.36 -17.73 12.98
CA ASP A 123 -8.62 -18.99 12.97
C ASP A 123 -9.22 -19.97 11.93
N GLY A 124 -8.34 -20.62 11.17
CA GLY A 124 -8.75 -21.52 10.08
C GLY A 124 -9.10 -20.85 8.76
N MET A 125 -9.32 -19.53 8.75
CA MET A 125 -9.74 -18.82 7.54
C MET A 125 -8.59 -18.55 6.55
N LEU A 126 -7.34 -18.66 7.01
CA LEU A 126 -6.13 -18.46 6.21
C LEU A 126 -5.04 -19.45 6.59
N LYS A 127 -3.98 -19.52 5.78
CA LYS A 127 -2.75 -20.26 6.09
C LYS A 127 -1.61 -19.31 6.43
N ILE A 128 -0.73 -19.68 7.35
CA ILE A 128 0.52 -18.97 7.62
C ILE A 128 1.66 -19.67 6.86
N LEU A 129 2.33 -18.94 5.98
CA LEU A 129 3.41 -19.45 5.13
C LEU A 129 4.68 -18.63 5.38
N TRP A 130 5.72 -19.27 5.88
CA TRP A 130 7.04 -18.67 6.09
C TRP A 130 7.96 -18.94 4.90
N SER A 131 8.77 -17.96 4.50
CA SER A 131 9.80 -18.17 3.48
C SER A 131 10.94 -17.16 3.56
N GLY A 132 12.16 -17.58 3.20
CA GLY A 132 13.36 -16.73 3.27
C GLY A 132 13.51 -15.79 2.08
N ASP A 133 13.03 -16.21 0.91
CA ASP A 133 13.15 -15.48 -0.36
C ASP A 133 11.99 -14.52 -0.64
N LEU A 134 11.14 -14.25 0.37
CA LEU A 134 10.07 -13.27 0.28
C LEU A 134 10.67 -11.85 0.18
N ASN A 135 10.29 -11.10 -0.86
CA ASN A 135 10.85 -9.77 -1.15
C ASN A 135 10.28 -8.63 -0.27
N CYS A 136 9.43 -8.95 0.69
CA CYS A 136 8.77 -8.05 1.61
C CYS A 136 8.66 -8.74 2.99
N SER A 137 8.40 -7.96 4.04
CA SER A 137 8.28 -8.49 5.41
C SER A 137 7.08 -9.43 5.60
N GLY A 138 5.96 -9.08 4.98
CA GLY A 138 4.74 -9.89 4.95
C GLY A 138 3.96 -9.58 3.69
N ARG A 139 2.99 -10.46 3.38
CA ARG A 139 2.02 -10.24 2.30
C ARG A 139 0.80 -11.13 2.45
N MET A 140 -0.38 -10.53 2.40
CA MET A 140 -1.63 -11.26 2.26
C MET A 140 -1.91 -11.62 0.79
N GLN A 141 -2.28 -12.88 0.54
CA GLN A 141 -2.69 -13.38 -0.77
C GLN A 141 -4.02 -14.11 -0.65
N TRP A 142 -4.82 -14.08 -1.71
CA TRP A 142 -5.96 -14.98 -1.87
C TRP A 142 -5.91 -15.67 -3.23
N ARG A 143 -6.53 -16.85 -3.28
CA ARG A 143 -6.81 -17.60 -4.51
C ARG A 143 -8.25 -18.03 -4.48
N GLY A 144 -8.88 -18.13 -5.64
CA GLY A 144 -10.26 -18.52 -5.73
C GLY A 144 -10.76 -18.47 -7.17
N PRO A 145 -12.06 -18.66 -7.36
CA PRO A 145 -12.67 -18.63 -8.69
C PRO A 145 -12.60 -17.23 -9.31
N ALA A 146 -12.83 -17.17 -10.62
CA ALA A 146 -12.84 -15.90 -11.33
C ALA A 146 -13.85 -14.93 -10.70
N GLN A 147 -13.46 -13.67 -10.57
CA GLN A 147 -14.20 -12.63 -9.85
C GLN A 147 -15.68 -12.53 -10.27
N LYS A 148 -15.96 -12.72 -11.57
CA LYS A 148 -17.31 -12.70 -12.15
C LYS A 148 -18.29 -13.69 -11.50
N TYR A 149 -17.81 -14.81 -10.95
CA TYR A 149 -18.67 -15.83 -10.33
C TYR A 149 -19.00 -15.53 -8.87
N ASN A 150 -18.29 -14.60 -8.23
CA ASN A 150 -18.34 -14.28 -6.80
C ASN A 150 -18.75 -15.44 -5.88
N ARG A 151 -17.83 -16.38 -5.69
CA ARG A 151 -17.98 -17.52 -4.77
C ARG A 151 -17.05 -17.32 -3.57
N PRO A 152 -17.43 -16.50 -2.58
CA PRO A 152 -16.59 -16.22 -1.40
C PRO A 152 -16.21 -17.49 -0.63
N GLU A 153 -17.07 -18.49 -0.60
CA GLU A 153 -16.87 -19.79 0.06
C GLU A 153 -15.73 -20.62 -0.53
N LEU A 154 -15.34 -20.36 -1.79
CA LEU A 154 -14.25 -21.07 -2.47
C LEU A 154 -12.91 -20.32 -2.39
N ARG A 155 -12.86 -19.18 -1.71
CA ARG A 155 -11.63 -18.39 -1.59
C ARG A 155 -10.75 -18.94 -0.48
N LYS A 156 -9.47 -19.09 -0.81
CA LYS A 156 -8.42 -19.53 0.10
C LYS A 156 -7.45 -18.39 0.32
N TYR A 157 -7.18 -18.06 1.58
CA TYR A 157 -6.29 -16.97 1.96
C TYR A 157 -4.96 -17.51 2.49
N SER A 158 -3.89 -16.75 2.34
CA SER A 158 -2.57 -17.10 2.83
C SER A 158 -1.80 -15.85 3.24
N LEU A 159 -1.35 -15.83 4.48
CA LEU A 159 -0.41 -14.85 5.02
C LEU A 159 1.00 -15.36 4.76
N TRP A 160 1.76 -14.65 3.93
CA TRP A 160 3.18 -14.91 3.73
C TRP A 160 4.01 -14.04 4.67
N LEU A 161 5.04 -14.60 5.30
CA LEU A 161 5.94 -13.89 6.20
C LEU A 161 7.40 -14.23 5.88
N GLN A 162 8.26 -13.22 5.89
CA GLN A 162 9.69 -13.40 5.72
C GLN A 162 10.32 -13.87 7.03
N ASN A 163 11.09 -14.97 7.00
CA ASN A 163 11.72 -15.56 8.20
C ASN A 163 13.23 -15.24 8.34
N THR A 164 13.73 -14.21 7.67
CA THR A 164 15.12 -13.77 7.78
C THR A 164 15.26 -12.56 8.71
N ALA A 165 16.47 -12.31 9.19
CA ALA A 165 16.80 -11.13 10.00
C ALA A 165 16.54 -9.79 9.28
N GLU A 166 16.42 -9.79 7.94
CA GLU A 166 16.05 -8.59 7.17
C GLU A 166 14.61 -8.14 7.41
N ASN A 167 13.77 -9.00 8.01
CA ASN A 167 12.42 -8.62 8.38
C ASN A 167 12.45 -7.80 9.68
N MET A 168 12.43 -6.47 9.53
CA MET A 168 12.43 -5.52 10.66
C MET A 168 11.29 -5.71 11.67
N TYR A 169 10.23 -6.44 11.30
CA TYR A 169 9.08 -6.70 12.18
C TYR A 169 9.18 -8.03 12.94
N LEU A 170 10.21 -8.86 12.73
CA LEU A 170 10.46 -10.04 13.57
C LEU A 170 11.04 -9.63 14.92
N ARG A 171 10.23 -8.88 15.67
CA ARG A 171 10.54 -8.27 16.96
C ARG A 171 9.31 -8.33 17.87
N GLN A 172 9.53 -8.26 19.17
CA GLN A 172 8.51 -8.48 20.21
C GLN A 172 7.21 -7.67 20.00
N HIS A 173 7.32 -6.41 19.58
CA HIS A 173 6.18 -5.56 19.24
C HIS A 173 5.97 -5.44 17.72
N GLY A 174 7.03 -5.63 16.93
CA GLY A 174 7.01 -5.55 15.47
C GLY A 174 6.06 -6.55 14.83
N ILE A 175 6.00 -7.79 15.32
CA ILE A 175 5.21 -8.83 14.64
C ILE A 175 3.71 -8.52 14.69
N LYS A 176 3.22 -7.93 15.79
CA LYS A 176 1.83 -7.47 15.89
C LYS A 176 1.55 -6.32 14.92
N CYS A 177 2.52 -5.41 14.73
CA CYS A 177 2.43 -4.33 13.74
C CYS A 177 2.26 -4.89 12.31
N LEU A 178 3.03 -5.93 11.97
CA LEU A 178 2.94 -6.59 10.68
C LEU A 178 1.61 -7.35 10.51
N VAL A 179 1.09 -7.97 11.57
CA VAL A 179 -0.20 -8.65 11.52
C VAL A 179 -1.38 -7.66 11.43
N ASP A 180 -1.32 -6.51 12.10
CA ASP A 180 -2.31 -5.42 11.93
C ASP A 180 -2.32 -4.90 10.48
N HIS A 181 -1.16 -4.87 9.81
CA HIS A 181 -1.03 -4.54 8.39
C HIS A 181 -1.69 -5.62 7.51
N GLU A 182 -1.19 -6.85 7.57
CA GLU A 182 -1.57 -7.90 6.63
C GLU A 182 -2.95 -8.47 6.92
N VAL A 183 -3.18 -8.87 8.17
CA VAL A 183 -4.45 -9.49 8.58
C VAL A 183 -5.45 -8.39 8.95
N GLY A 184 -5.07 -7.53 9.89
CA GLY A 184 -5.92 -6.46 10.42
C GLY A 184 -6.42 -5.48 9.37
N THR A 185 -5.75 -5.37 8.22
CA THR A 185 -6.17 -4.50 7.12
C THR A 185 -6.50 -5.28 5.86
N HIS A 186 -5.50 -5.87 5.20
CA HIS A 186 -5.73 -6.45 3.86
C HIS A 186 -6.68 -7.65 3.89
N PHE A 187 -6.50 -8.60 4.82
CA PHE A 187 -7.37 -9.77 4.90
C PHE A 187 -8.82 -9.38 5.19
N PHE A 188 -9.07 -8.59 6.25
CA PHE A 188 -10.43 -8.18 6.59
C PHE A 188 -11.10 -7.42 5.43
N ARG A 189 -10.39 -6.50 4.78
CA ARG A 189 -10.94 -5.76 3.63
C ARG A 189 -11.20 -6.66 2.44
N MET A 190 -10.33 -7.63 2.13
CA MET A 190 -10.54 -8.60 1.05
C MET A 190 -11.71 -9.54 1.33
N LEU A 191 -11.83 -10.00 2.57
CA LEU A 191 -12.93 -10.84 3.03
C LEU A 191 -14.25 -10.08 2.88
N ASN A 192 -14.33 -8.87 3.45
CA ASN A 192 -15.53 -8.05 3.44
C ASN A 192 -15.94 -7.64 2.01
N ASP A 193 -14.98 -7.25 1.16
CA ASP A 193 -15.24 -6.87 -0.23
C ASP A 193 -15.95 -8.00 -0.99
N GLY A 194 -15.63 -9.26 -0.67
CA GLY A 194 -16.27 -10.43 -1.27
C GLY A 194 -17.77 -10.53 -1.07
N PHE A 195 -18.29 -9.96 0.01
CA PHE A 195 -19.71 -10.00 0.33
C PHE A 195 -20.50 -8.83 -0.28
N GLN A 196 -19.81 -7.86 -0.87
CA GLN A 196 -20.42 -6.62 -1.34
C GLN A 196 -21.01 -6.77 -2.76
N PRO A 197 -22.08 -6.03 -3.08
CA PRO A 197 -22.75 -6.15 -4.38
C PRO A 197 -21.87 -5.70 -5.56
N TRP A 198 -20.89 -4.83 -5.32
CA TRP A 198 -19.95 -4.36 -6.34
C TRP A 198 -18.80 -5.33 -6.63
N TYR A 199 -18.63 -6.41 -5.87
CA TYR A 199 -17.46 -7.28 -5.99
C TYR A 199 -17.25 -7.79 -7.42
N SER A 200 -18.30 -8.27 -8.08
CA SER A 200 -18.23 -8.79 -9.45
C SER A 200 -18.23 -7.70 -10.53
N ASN A 201 -18.71 -6.51 -10.21
CA ASN A 201 -18.91 -5.42 -11.16
C ASN A 201 -18.72 -4.08 -10.46
N ARG A 202 -17.47 -3.62 -10.34
CA ARG A 202 -17.15 -2.36 -9.67
C ARG A 202 -17.56 -1.15 -10.51
N ASP A 203 -17.34 -1.24 -11.81
CA ASP A 203 -17.61 -0.17 -12.76
C ASP A 203 -19.11 0.17 -12.81
N GLY A 204 -19.99 -0.83 -12.70
CA GLY A 204 -21.45 -0.62 -12.62
C GLY A 204 -21.91 0.14 -11.37
N PHE A 205 -21.06 0.23 -10.34
CA PHE A 205 -21.29 1.01 -9.12
C PHE A 205 -20.48 2.33 -9.13
N GLY A 206 -19.85 2.65 -10.27
CA GLY A 206 -18.98 3.80 -10.46
C GLY A 206 -17.69 3.74 -9.64
N LEU A 207 -17.34 2.61 -9.05
CA LEU A 207 -16.17 2.49 -8.19
C LEU A 207 -14.90 2.37 -9.03
N ARG A 208 -13.81 2.97 -8.56
CA ARG A 208 -12.52 2.83 -9.22
C ARG A 208 -12.06 1.38 -9.23
N SER A 209 -11.25 1.07 -10.24
CA SER A 209 -10.46 -0.16 -10.27
C SER A 209 -9.59 -0.25 -9.02
N CYS A 210 -9.50 -1.43 -8.42
CA CYS A 210 -8.57 -1.70 -7.31
C CYS A 210 -7.09 -1.53 -7.70
N ARG A 211 -6.79 -1.34 -8.99
CA ARG A 211 -5.45 -1.05 -9.52
C ARG A 211 -5.21 0.43 -9.81
N SER A 212 -6.19 1.29 -9.54
CA SER A 212 -6.01 2.74 -9.61
C SER A 212 -5.04 3.22 -8.54
N TRP A 213 -4.42 4.38 -8.76
CA TRP A 213 -3.51 4.97 -7.78
C TRP A 213 -4.21 5.24 -6.47
N GLU A 214 -5.41 5.81 -6.52
CA GLU A 214 -6.21 6.18 -5.35
C GLU A 214 -6.57 4.94 -4.54
N ALA A 215 -7.02 3.86 -5.19
CA ALA A 215 -7.35 2.62 -4.49
C ALA A 215 -6.12 1.97 -3.83
N VAL A 216 -4.97 1.96 -4.51
CA VAL A 216 -3.72 1.42 -3.96
C VAL A 216 -3.21 2.29 -2.81
N ALA A 217 -3.22 3.62 -2.97
CA ALA A 217 -2.82 4.54 -1.93
C ALA A 217 -3.69 4.38 -0.67
N ILE A 218 -5.02 4.38 -0.80
CA ILE A 218 -5.90 4.20 0.37
C ILE A 218 -5.69 2.84 1.04
N GLU A 219 -5.55 1.76 0.26
CA GLU A 219 -5.33 0.42 0.80
C GLU A 219 -4.01 0.31 1.59
N GLU A 220 -2.89 0.68 0.95
CA GLU A 220 -1.56 0.61 1.57
C GLU A 220 -1.39 1.66 2.67
N GLY A 221 -1.99 2.83 2.52
CA GLY A 221 -2.00 3.89 3.51
C GLY A 221 -2.75 3.51 4.78
N LEU A 222 -3.91 2.84 4.65
CA LEU A 222 -4.67 2.33 5.79
C LEU A 222 -3.86 1.24 6.50
N ALA A 223 -3.24 0.34 5.75
CA ALA A 223 -2.39 -0.68 6.31
C ALA A 223 -1.16 -0.06 7.02
N THR A 224 -0.58 1.00 6.45
CA THR A 224 0.55 1.75 7.02
C THR A 224 0.21 2.40 8.36
N VAL A 225 -0.93 3.09 8.47
CA VAL A 225 -1.33 3.68 9.77
C VAL A 225 -1.66 2.60 10.80
N ASN A 226 -2.19 1.46 10.35
CA ASN A 226 -2.47 0.32 11.23
C ASN A 226 -1.20 -0.37 11.74
N THR A 227 -0.15 -0.45 10.93
CA THR A 227 1.17 -0.94 11.36
C THR A 227 1.66 -0.20 12.60
N MET A 228 1.44 1.10 12.70
CA MET A 228 1.99 1.91 13.79
C MET A 228 1.16 1.87 15.08
N LEU A 229 0.04 1.13 15.13
CA LEU A 229 -0.83 1.11 16.33
C LEU A 229 -0.14 0.48 17.54
N GLN A 230 0.54 -0.65 17.33
CA GLN A 230 1.24 -1.41 18.38
C GLN A 230 2.67 -0.91 18.62
N ALA A 231 3.21 -0.14 17.68
CA ALA A 231 4.53 0.44 17.80
C ALA A 231 4.60 1.39 19.01
N LYS A 232 5.67 1.29 19.78
CA LYS A 232 5.92 2.20 20.92
C LYS A 232 6.20 3.62 20.45
N VAL A 233 6.87 3.74 19.31
CA VAL A 233 7.13 5.01 18.61
C VAL A 233 6.39 4.99 17.27
N LYS A 234 5.68 6.08 16.94
CA LYS A 234 4.71 6.13 15.83
C LYS A 234 5.14 7.01 14.65
N TYR A 235 6.44 7.09 14.38
CA TYR A 235 6.92 7.81 13.18
C TYR A 235 6.64 6.99 11.92
N LEU A 236 6.10 7.66 10.90
CA LEU A 236 5.90 7.11 9.55
C LEU A 236 7.22 7.14 8.76
N TRP A 237 8.31 6.71 9.39
CA TRP A 237 9.66 6.85 8.86
C TRP A 237 9.91 5.95 7.65
N VAL A 238 9.62 4.65 7.74
CA VAL A 238 9.76 3.71 6.62
C VAL A 238 8.96 4.14 5.38
N PRO A 239 7.65 4.45 5.48
CA PRO A 239 6.90 4.89 4.29
C PRO A 239 7.40 6.24 3.76
N ALA A 240 7.77 7.20 4.62
CA ALA A 240 8.37 8.46 4.19
C ALA A 240 9.69 8.24 3.44
N LEU A 241 10.53 7.31 3.92
CA LEU A 241 11.81 6.95 3.31
C LEU A 241 11.62 6.35 1.92
N LEU A 242 10.66 5.43 1.77
CA LEU A 242 10.30 4.88 0.46
C LEU A 242 9.83 5.99 -0.49
N TYR A 243 8.99 6.92 0.01
CA TYR A 243 8.51 8.04 -0.79
C TYR A 243 9.66 8.94 -1.28
N TYR A 244 10.53 9.34 -0.35
CA TYR A 244 11.68 10.19 -0.58
C TYR A 244 12.70 9.54 -1.53
N ALA A 245 13.02 8.26 -1.33
CA ALA A 245 13.96 7.52 -2.17
C ALA A 245 13.45 7.38 -3.61
N SER A 246 12.14 7.13 -3.80
CA SER A 246 11.54 7.14 -5.14
C SER A 246 11.65 8.50 -5.82
N CYS A 247 11.52 9.62 -5.09
CA CYS A 247 11.73 10.94 -5.65
C CYS A 247 13.19 11.14 -6.09
N LEU A 248 14.15 10.85 -5.23
CA LEU A 248 15.57 11.04 -5.56
C LEU A 248 16.07 10.13 -6.67
N SER A 249 15.41 9.00 -6.91
CA SER A 249 15.80 8.10 -7.99
C SER A 249 15.69 8.76 -9.37
N THR A 250 14.94 9.86 -9.54
CA THR A 250 14.89 10.65 -10.78
C THR A 250 16.16 11.44 -11.06
N GLU A 251 17.01 11.62 -10.06
CA GLU A 251 18.24 12.43 -10.15
C GLU A 251 19.51 11.61 -9.82
N MET A 252 19.36 10.41 -9.26
CA MET A 252 20.46 9.57 -8.79
C MET A 252 20.50 8.23 -9.51
N SER A 253 21.71 7.75 -9.82
CA SER A 253 21.93 6.38 -10.30
C SER A 253 21.63 5.33 -9.20
N PHE A 254 21.76 4.04 -9.51
CA PHE A 254 21.65 2.99 -8.48
C PHE A 254 22.66 3.20 -7.36
N SER A 255 23.92 3.44 -7.71
CA SER A 255 25.02 3.58 -6.74
C SER A 255 24.86 4.85 -5.93
N ASP A 256 24.57 5.98 -6.59
CA ASP A 256 24.42 7.27 -5.90
C ASP A 256 23.26 7.22 -4.90
N LEU A 257 22.11 6.66 -5.29
CA LEU A 257 20.99 6.51 -4.38
C LEU A 257 21.34 5.56 -3.22
N PHE A 258 22.02 4.45 -3.48
CA PHE A 258 22.45 3.52 -2.44
C PHE A 258 23.35 4.20 -1.39
N HIS A 259 24.35 4.96 -1.83
CA HIS A 259 25.23 5.71 -0.93
C HIS A 259 24.50 6.85 -0.23
N HIS A 260 23.64 7.58 -0.94
CA HIS A 260 22.85 8.68 -0.36
C HIS A 260 21.97 8.21 0.81
N LEU A 261 21.35 7.02 0.68
CA LEU A 261 20.50 6.45 1.73
C LEU A 261 21.26 6.13 3.03
N GLU A 262 22.60 6.11 3.04
CA GLU A 262 23.41 5.98 4.27
C GLU A 262 23.16 7.10 5.29
N THR A 263 22.67 8.23 4.80
CA THR A 263 22.25 9.37 5.61
C THR A 263 21.12 9.01 6.58
N TYR A 264 20.31 8.00 6.24
CA TYR A 264 19.14 7.61 7.02
C TYR A 264 19.16 6.14 7.46
N ILE A 265 19.88 5.26 6.76
CA ILE A 265 19.91 3.82 7.00
C ILE A 265 21.35 3.31 7.02
N LYS A 266 21.80 2.72 8.13
CA LYS A 266 23.12 2.10 8.23
C LYS A 266 23.15 0.72 7.62
N ASP A 267 22.10 -0.07 7.82
CA ASP A 267 21.99 -1.41 7.24
C ASP A 267 22.08 -1.38 5.70
N VAL A 268 23.19 -1.91 5.17
CA VAL A 268 23.46 -2.04 3.74
C VAL A 268 22.44 -2.92 3.02
N HIS A 269 21.86 -3.91 3.68
CA HIS A 269 20.87 -4.81 3.10
C HIS A 269 19.52 -4.10 2.94
N GLN A 270 19.12 -3.26 3.89
CA GLN A 270 17.92 -2.42 3.75
C GLN A 270 18.10 -1.38 2.65
N ARG A 271 19.26 -0.70 2.59
CA ARG A 271 19.60 0.22 1.48
C ARG A 271 19.46 -0.46 0.13
N TRP A 272 20.10 -1.62 -0.04
CA TRP A 272 20.00 -2.43 -1.25
C TRP A 272 18.54 -2.76 -1.61
N LYS A 273 17.76 -3.25 -0.64
CA LYS A 273 16.37 -3.67 -0.84
C LYS A 273 15.50 -2.52 -1.36
N ILE A 274 15.68 -1.31 -0.82
CA ILE A 274 14.95 -0.11 -1.25
C ILE A 274 15.34 0.27 -2.68
N VAL A 275 16.64 0.43 -2.95
CA VAL A 275 17.11 0.86 -4.28
C VAL A 275 16.73 -0.17 -5.36
N MET A 276 16.88 -1.46 -5.08
CA MET A 276 16.45 -2.54 -5.97
C MET A 276 14.96 -2.43 -6.30
N ARG A 277 14.09 -2.26 -5.30
CA ARG A 277 12.62 -2.16 -5.52
C ARG A 277 12.24 -0.97 -6.41
N ILE A 278 13.00 0.11 -6.34
CA ILE A 278 12.76 1.31 -7.15
C ILE A 278 13.32 1.13 -8.58
N LYS A 279 14.55 0.64 -8.71
CA LYS A 279 15.31 0.65 -9.98
C LYS A 279 15.12 -0.59 -10.84
N CYS A 280 14.78 -1.76 -10.29
CA CYS A 280 14.86 -3.05 -11.00
C CYS A 280 14.00 -3.16 -12.27
N GLY A 281 12.97 -2.33 -12.43
CA GLY A 281 12.11 -2.29 -13.62
C GLY A 281 12.65 -1.45 -14.79
N LEU A 282 13.76 -0.74 -14.61
CA LEU A 282 14.36 0.07 -15.67
C LEU A 282 15.09 -0.81 -16.71
N PRO A 283 15.23 -0.35 -17.97
CA PRO A 283 16.03 -1.06 -18.99
C PRO A 283 17.49 -1.28 -18.57
N ASP A 284 18.17 -0.24 -18.10
CA ASP A 284 19.50 -0.34 -17.45
C ASP A 284 19.42 0.25 -16.03
N PRO A 285 19.04 -0.57 -15.02
CA PRO A 285 18.87 -0.12 -13.63
C PRO A 285 20.09 0.53 -13.01
N ALA A 286 21.28 0.23 -13.54
CA ALA A 286 22.54 0.78 -13.04
C ALA A 286 22.74 2.23 -13.49
N LYS A 287 22.38 2.56 -14.73
CA LYS A 287 22.64 3.87 -15.36
C LYS A 287 21.42 4.76 -15.43
N ASP A 288 20.25 4.17 -15.64
CA ASP A 288 19.03 4.93 -15.92
C ASP A 288 18.55 5.70 -14.69
N LEU A 289 18.12 6.94 -14.94
CA LEU A 289 17.41 7.76 -13.97
C LEU A 289 15.93 7.38 -13.92
N GLY A 290 15.28 7.70 -12.81
CA GLY A 290 13.90 7.34 -12.51
C GLY A 290 13.79 6.01 -11.78
N GLY A 291 12.65 5.36 -11.92
CA GLY A 291 12.32 4.12 -11.22
C GLY A 291 10.81 3.96 -11.00
N CYS A 292 10.46 3.02 -10.12
CA CYS A 292 9.09 2.71 -9.77
C CYS A 292 8.66 3.45 -8.50
N GLY A 293 7.66 4.31 -8.62
CA GLY A 293 7.02 5.04 -7.52
C GLY A 293 5.90 4.27 -6.82
N LYS A 294 5.73 2.95 -7.05
CA LYS A 294 4.60 2.19 -6.46
C LYS A 294 4.57 2.29 -4.93
N ASP A 295 5.76 2.27 -4.30
CA ASP A 295 5.91 2.25 -2.85
C ASP A 295 5.69 3.66 -2.23
N GLN A 296 5.45 4.68 -3.06
CA GLN A 296 4.97 5.98 -2.59
C GLN A 296 3.52 5.91 -2.08
N ALA A 297 2.76 4.87 -2.47
CA ALA A 297 1.37 4.67 -2.06
C ALA A 297 1.21 4.54 -0.53
N TYR A 298 2.16 3.89 0.15
CA TYR A 298 2.17 3.73 1.60
C TYR A 298 2.10 5.08 2.32
N PHE A 299 3.01 6.00 1.97
CA PHE A 299 3.06 7.31 2.61
C PHE A 299 1.93 8.24 2.14
N ALA A 300 1.66 8.28 0.83
CA ALA A 300 0.62 9.14 0.27
C ALA A 300 -0.77 8.81 0.85
N GLY A 301 -1.10 7.52 0.93
CA GLY A 301 -2.36 7.09 1.54
C GLY A 301 -2.43 7.36 3.04
N ALA A 302 -1.33 7.16 3.77
CA ALA A 302 -1.28 7.47 5.19
C ALA A 302 -1.51 8.97 5.44
N VAL A 303 -0.87 9.83 4.66
CA VAL A 303 -1.09 11.29 4.71
C VAL A 303 -2.55 11.64 4.41
N GLU A 304 -3.12 11.06 3.36
CA GLU A 304 -4.52 11.29 2.98
C GLU A 304 -5.50 10.90 4.10
N ILE A 305 -5.31 9.72 4.70
CA ILE A 305 -6.14 9.25 5.82
C ILE A 305 -5.98 10.16 7.04
N LEU A 306 -4.74 10.49 7.41
CA LEU A 306 -4.45 11.29 8.60
C LEU A 306 -4.94 12.74 8.49
N ARG A 307 -5.03 13.29 7.27
CA ARG A 307 -5.60 14.61 7.02
C ARG A 307 -7.13 14.65 7.11
N ASN A 308 -7.77 13.57 6.73
CA ASN A 308 -9.22 13.46 6.59
C ASN A 308 -9.88 12.63 7.70
N LEU A 309 -9.20 12.46 8.85
CA LEU A 309 -9.65 11.54 9.91
C LEU A 309 -11.09 11.73 10.35
N ASP A 310 -11.61 12.96 10.37
CA ASP A 310 -12.94 13.23 10.89
C ASP A 310 -14.06 12.96 9.85
N SER A 311 -13.72 12.85 8.57
CA SER A 311 -14.70 12.60 7.49
C SER A 311 -14.85 11.11 7.12
N ILE A 312 -13.94 10.25 7.58
CA ILE A 312 -13.92 8.83 7.21
C ILE A 312 -14.89 8.02 8.09
N ASP A 313 -15.85 7.30 7.50
CA ASP A 313 -16.58 6.22 8.18
C ASP A 313 -15.73 4.94 8.10
N PHE A 314 -14.96 4.62 9.16
CA PHE A 314 -14.02 3.49 9.13
C PHE A 314 -14.73 2.14 9.03
N HIS A 315 -15.93 2.00 9.61
CA HIS A 315 -16.71 0.78 9.45
C HIS A 315 -17.12 0.57 7.99
N LEU A 316 -17.55 1.64 7.30
CA LEU A 316 -17.86 1.58 5.88
C LEU A 316 -16.61 1.40 5.03
N LEU A 317 -15.50 2.05 5.38
CA LEU A 317 -14.22 1.86 4.69
C LEU A 317 -13.82 0.39 4.73
N TYR A 318 -13.96 -0.28 5.87
CA TYR A 318 -13.69 -1.71 6.02
C TYR A 318 -14.70 -2.63 5.31
N SER A 319 -15.79 -2.14 4.72
CA SER A 319 -16.74 -2.99 3.99
C SER A 319 -16.15 -3.59 2.72
N GLY A 320 -15.04 -3.06 2.22
CA GLY A 320 -14.32 -3.64 1.08
C GLY A 320 -13.15 -2.79 0.61
N LYS A 321 -12.65 -3.08 -0.60
CA LYS A 321 -11.55 -2.31 -1.22
C LYS A 321 -12.10 -1.07 -1.89
N VAL A 322 -12.42 -0.04 -1.11
CA VAL A 322 -13.02 1.23 -1.57
C VAL A 322 -12.21 2.43 -1.08
N CYS A 323 -12.31 3.53 -1.83
CA CYS A 323 -11.63 4.80 -1.52
C CYS A 323 -12.48 5.67 -0.57
N ILE A 324 -11.85 6.63 0.11
CA ILE A 324 -12.53 7.53 1.06
C ILE A 324 -13.63 8.35 0.37
N ASP A 325 -13.35 8.87 -0.81
CA ASP A 325 -14.29 9.69 -1.58
C ASP A 325 -15.46 8.87 -2.17
N GLU A 326 -15.36 7.54 -2.16
CA GLU A 326 -16.42 6.63 -2.61
C GLU A 326 -17.39 6.26 -1.48
N LEU A 327 -17.03 6.51 -0.21
CA LEU A 327 -17.85 6.16 0.96
C LEU A 327 -19.27 6.71 0.90
N PRO A 328 -19.52 8.00 0.55
CA PRO A 328 -20.89 8.52 0.46
C PRO A 328 -21.75 7.75 -0.54
N ARG A 329 -21.14 7.29 -1.65
CA ARG A 329 -21.83 6.56 -2.73
C ARG A 329 -22.23 5.16 -2.30
N ILE A 330 -21.36 4.45 -1.58
CA ILE A 330 -21.62 3.07 -1.17
C ILE A 330 -22.44 2.95 0.12
N LYS A 331 -22.65 4.06 0.85
CA LYS A 331 -23.27 4.08 2.19
C LYS A 331 -24.59 3.29 2.28
N ARG A 332 -25.45 3.41 1.27
CA ARG A 332 -26.76 2.73 1.19
C ARG A 332 -26.73 1.38 0.45
N LEU A 333 -25.61 1.04 -0.17
CA LEU A 333 -25.44 -0.17 -0.99
C LEU A 333 -24.63 -1.25 -0.26
N ALA A 334 -23.77 -0.85 0.67
CA ALA A 334 -22.93 -1.75 1.43
C ALA A 334 -23.77 -2.67 2.33
N ARG A 335 -23.49 -3.97 2.27
CA ARG A 335 -24.00 -4.94 3.24
C ARG A 335 -23.17 -4.79 4.51
N ARG A 336 -23.68 -4.02 5.46
CA ARG A 336 -22.96 -3.66 6.69
C ARG A 336 -22.98 -4.78 7.74
N ASP A 337 -24.05 -5.56 7.79
CA ASP A 337 -24.26 -6.59 8.82
C ASP A 337 -23.27 -7.77 8.71
N CYS A 338 -22.63 -7.96 7.55
CA CYS A 338 -21.63 -9.01 7.34
C CYS A 338 -20.18 -8.51 7.40
N VAL A 339 -19.96 -7.22 7.73
CA VAL A 339 -18.61 -6.64 7.81
C VAL A 339 -17.94 -7.12 9.08
N LYS A 340 -16.81 -7.83 8.93
CA LYS A 340 -15.93 -8.17 10.05
C LYS A 340 -14.89 -7.08 10.25
N LEU A 341 -14.72 -6.60 11.47
CA LEU A 341 -13.73 -5.59 11.82
C LEU A 341 -12.60 -6.17 12.65
N PRO A 342 -11.36 -5.70 12.47
CA PRO A 342 -10.29 -5.98 13.42
C PRO A 342 -10.59 -5.31 14.77
N HIS A 343 -10.06 -5.84 15.87
CA HIS A 343 -10.36 -5.37 17.22
C HIS A 343 -10.05 -3.88 17.42
N PHE A 344 -8.96 -3.40 16.82
CA PHE A 344 -8.52 -2.02 16.97
C PHE A 344 -9.42 -0.99 16.26
N VAL A 345 -10.36 -1.41 15.40
CA VAL A 345 -11.35 -0.52 14.75
C VAL A 345 -12.74 -0.61 15.40
N LEU A 346 -13.00 -1.60 16.26
CA LEU A 346 -14.29 -1.75 16.94
C LEU A 346 -14.69 -0.48 17.72
N ASP A 347 -13.73 0.08 18.46
CA ASP A 347 -13.86 1.41 19.06
C ASP A 347 -13.28 2.47 18.09
N GLN A 348 -14.17 3.05 17.29
CA GLN A 348 -13.79 4.06 16.31
C GLN A 348 -13.24 5.35 16.93
N GLU A 349 -13.67 5.73 18.13
CA GLU A 349 -13.19 6.95 18.78
C GLU A 349 -11.77 6.76 19.30
N ALA A 350 -11.51 5.63 19.98
CA ALA A 350 -10.16 5.27 20.42
C ALA A 350 -9.22 5.10 19.23
N TYR A 351 -9.69 4.49 18.14
CA TYR A 351 -8.93 4.37 16.90
C TYR A 351 -8.57 5.73 16.31
N ARG A 352 -9.54 6.64 16.14
CA ARG A 352 -9.30 8.01 15.69
C ARG A 352 -8.33 8.77 16.60
N LYS A 353 -8.45 8.60 17.92
CA LYS A 353 -7.52 9.23 18.88
C LYS A 353 -6.07 8.79 18.64
N LYS A 354 -5.82 7.49 18.44
CA LYS A 354 -4.49 6.97 18.09
C LYS A 354 -3.98 7.56 16.77
N LEU A 355 -4.84 7.64 15.75
CA LEU A 355 -4.46 8.24 14.46
C LEU A 355 -4.18 9.74 14.57
N ARG A 356 -4.94 10.51 15.36
CA ARG A 356 -4.65 11.94 15.60
C ARG A 356 -3.31 12.14 16.29
N GLN A 357 -2.97 11.30 17.27
CA GLN A 357 -1.64 11.32 17.90
C GLN A 357 -0.53 11.04 16.88
N MET A 358 -0.74 10.07 15.99
CA MET A 358 0.20 9.76 14.92
C MET A 358 0.38 10.92 13.94
N ALA A 359 -0.72 11.57 13.52
CA ALA A 359 -0.68 12.76 12.68
C ALA A 359 0.14 13.89 13.35
N ALA A 360 -0.09 14.12 14.65
CA ALA A 360 0.64 15.14 15.41
C ALA A 360 2.14 14.85 15.50
N ILE A 361 2.54 13.62 15.84
CA ILE A 361 3.96 13.22 15.94
C ILE A 361 4.69 13.38 14.61
N ASN A 362 4.00 13.11 13.49
CA ASN A 362 4.57 13.21 12.14
C ASN A 362 4.40 14.59 11.49
N ASN A 363 3.86 15.58 12.21
CA ASN A 363 3.54 16.91 11.69
C ASN A 363 2.66 16.90 10.43
N ILE A 364 1.73 15.95 10.34
CA ILE A 364 0.74 15.88 9.26
C ILE A 364 -0.44 16.75 9.66
N VAL A 365 -0.53 17.93 9.05
CA VAL A 365 -1.57 18.93 9.33
C VAL A 365 -2.82 18.61 8.53
N SER A 366 -3.97 18.56 9.20
CA SER A 366 -5.28 18.50 8.53
C SER A 366 -5.60 19.84 7.87
N PRO A 367 -6.11 19.85 6.63
CA PRO A 367 -6.44 21.10 5.91
C PRO A 367 -7.40 22.00 6.68
N HIS A 368 -8.25 21.46 7.56
CA HIS A 368 -9.30 22.21 8.27
C HIS A 368 -8.85 22.93 9.56
N LYS A 369 -7.57 22.87 9.95
CA LYS A 369 -7.08 23.54 11.18
C LYS A 369 -6.48 24.93 10.98
N ASN A 370 -6.35 25.41 9.75
CA ASN A 370 -5.73 26.73 9.48
C ASN A 370 -6.70 27.92 9.56
N GLU A 371 -8.00 27.72 9.81
CA GLU A 371 -8.97 28.83 9.93
C GLU A 371 -9.32 29.25 11.36
N THR A 372 -8.75 28.61 12.39
CA THR A 372 -9.01 28.98 13.79
C THR A 372 -7.72 29.34 14.53
N LYS A 373 -7.14 30.48 14.15
CA LYS A 373 -6.32 31.28 15.07
C LYS A 373 -6.84 32.71 15.16
N THR A 374 -7.52 32.96 16.28
CA THR A 374 -7.62 34.22 17.04
C THR A 374 -8.28 35.44 16.38
N THR A 375 -9.61 35.50 16.46
CA THR A 375 -10.34 36.74 16.72
C THR A 375 -10.38 36.99 18.24
N SER A 376 -9.34 37.61 18.79
CA SER A 376 -9.47 38.35 20.06
C SER A 376 -9.70 39.82 19.71
N GLY A 377 -10.92 40.28 19.94
CA GLY A 377 -11.33 41.64 19.64
C GLY A 377 -10.55 42.68 20.45
N SER A 378 -10.13 43.73 19.75
CA SER A 378 -10.02 45.07 20.32
C SER A 378 -10.61 46.05 19.31
N LYS A 379 -11.65 46.75 19.75
CA LYS A 379 -12.28 47.85 19.01
C LYS A 379 -11.32 49.05 19.04
N GLN A 380 -10.86 49.52 17.87
CA GLN A 380 -10.59 50.94 17.67
C GLN A 380 -10.97 51.35 16.24
N ARG A 381 -11.82 52.39 16.16
CA ARG A 381 -12.15 53.13 14.94
C ARG A 381 -11.01 54.08 14.61
N ALA A 382 -10.61 54.15 13.33
CA ALA A 382 -10.52 55.38 12.51
C ALA A 382 -9.57 55.16 11.31
N GLY A 383 -9.91 55.79 10.18
CA GLY A 383 -8.91 56.22 9.19
C GLY A 383 -8.92 55.51 7.83
N ASN A 384 -9.75 56.01 6.93
CA ASN A 384 -9.58 55.86 5.48
C ASN A 384 -8.16 56.30 5.05
N MET A 385 -7.42 55.46 4.31
CA MET A 385 -6.51 55.92 3.25
C MET A 385 -6.11 54.78 2.32
N SER A 386 -6.56 54.88 1.07
CA SER A 386 -6.05 54.14 -0.08
C SER A 386 -4.55 54.40 -0.28
N ARG A 387 -3.74 53.35 -0.40
CA ARG A 387 -2.52 53.39 -1.21
C ARG A 387 -2.36 52.10 -2.02
N LYS A 388 -2.52 52.26 -3.33
CA LYS A 388 -2.12 51.33 -4.38
C LYS A 388 -0.61 51.09 -4.29
N PHE A 389 -0.18 49.84 -4.36
CA PHE A 389 1.16 49.49 -4.83
C PHE A 389 1.02 48.45 -5.94
N SER A 390 1.15 48.95 -7.17
CA SER A 390 1.33 48.20 -8.39
C SER A 390 2.82 47.88 -8.56
N PHE A 391 3.16 46.61 -8.75
CA PHE A 391 4.44 46.22 -9.35
C PHE A 391 4.17 45.67 -10.75
N SER A 392 4.66 46.41 -11.74
CA SER A 392 4.69 46.09 -13.16
C SER A 392 6.03 45.46 -13.52
N VAL A 393 6.02 44.33 -14.23
CA VAL A 393 7.17 43.79 -14.96
C VAL A 393 6.70 43.35 -16.36
N PRO A 394 7.49 43.55 -17.43
CA PRO A 394 6.99 43.80 -18.79
C PRO A 394 6.61 42.56 -19.62
N ASN A 395 5.77 42.85 -20.61
CA ASN A 395 5.38 42.01 -21.74
C ASN A 395 6.57 41.31 -22.44
N LEU A 396 6.49 39.99 -22.58
CA LEU A 396 7.02 39.27 -23.75
C LEU A 396 5.85 38.57 -24.46
N LYS A 397 5.54 39.11 -25.65
CA LYS A 397 4.67 38.51 -26.66
C LYS A 397 5.44 37.39 -27.35
N TYR A 398 4.85 36.20 -27.46
CA TYR A 398 4.77 35.35 -28.65
C TYR A 398 4.33 33.95 -28.20
N ALA A 399 3.04 33.65 -28.39
CA ALA A 399 2.50 32.30 -28.34
C ALA A 399 2.04 31.94 -29.76
N PRO A 400 2.45 30.80 -30.35
CA PRO A 400 1.86 30.33 -31.60
C PRO A 400 0.49 29.67 -31.34
N GLU A 401 -0.47 29.98 -32.20
CA GLU A 401 -1.84 29.44 -32.19
C GLU A 401 -1.89 27.91 -32.28
N PRO A 402 -2.92 27.26 -31.71
CA PRO A 402 -3.15 25.82 -31.88
C PRO A 402 -3.72 25.51 -33.27
N PRO A 403 -3.29 24.42 -33.93
CA PRO A 403 -3.84 24.05 -35.22
C PRO A 403 -5.30 23.57 -35.13
N LYS A 404 -6.10 24.03 -36.09
CA LYS A 404 -7.53 23.82 -36.26
C LYS A 404 -7.88 22.33 -36.43
N LYS A 405 -8.95 21.91 -35.74
CA LYS A 405 -9.57 20.59 -35.88
C LYS A 405 -10.14 20.41 -37.29
N ILE A 406 -9.66 19.41 -38.01
CA ILE A 406 -10.28 18.91 -39.24
C ILE A 406 -11.30 17.84 -38.86
N HIS A 407 -12.57 18.09 -39.19
CA HIS A 407 -13.66 17.12 -39.12
C HIS A 407 -13.49 16.07 -40.23
N LEU A 408 -13.21 14.82 -39.88
CA LEU A 408 -13.45 13.68 -40.77
C LEU A 408 -14.69 12.92 -40.31
N ASN A 409 -15.75 13.04 -41.12
CA ASN A 409 -16.92 12.17 -41.11
C ASN A 409 -16.50 10.72 -41.37
N ARG A 410 -16.83 9.79 -40.46
CA ARG A 410 -16.96 8.36 -40.81
C ARG A 410 -18.36 7.89 -40.48
N ARG A 411 -19.17 7.75 -41.54
CA ARG A 411 -20.48 7.11 -41.53
C ARG A 411 -20.32 5.61 -41.24
N LYS A 412 -21.31 5.14 -40.47
CA LYS A 412 -21.83 3.80 -40.25
C LYS A 412 -21.63 2.81 -41.41
N THR A 413 -21.20 1.60 -41.07
CA THR A 413 -21.73 0.33 -41.63
C THR A 413 -21.56 -0.79 -40.60
N ALA A 414 -22.68 -1.40 -40.19
CA ALA A 414 -22.75 -2.77 -39.70
C ALA A 414 -22.95 -3.69 -40.92
N PRO A 415 -22.69 -5.02 -40.81
CA PRO A 415 -23.81 -5.89 -40.41
C PRO A 415 -23.44 -7.11 -39.53
N ASN A 416 -24.51 -7.57 -38.87
CA ASN A 416 -24.81 -8.85 -38.22
C ASN A 416 -24.08 -10.10 -38.74
N VAL A 417 -23.84 -11.10 -37.87
CA VAL A 417 -24.56 -12.41 -37.86
C VAL A 417 -24.41 -13.08 -36.49
N VAL A 418 -25.56 -13.50 -35.96
CA VAL A 418 -25.76 -14.38 -34.80
C VAL A 418 -25.63 -15.83 -35.25
N THR A 419 -24.88 -16.67 -34.53
CA THR A 419 -25.14 -18.12 -34.50
C THR A 419 -24.86 -18.71 -33.11
N TYR A 420 -25.94 -19.18 -32.50
CA TYR A 420 -25.94 -20.16 -31.42
C TYR A 420 -25.50 -21.53 -31.94
N SER A 421 -24.77 -22.30 -31.14
CA SER A 421 -24.76 -23.76 -31.27
C SER A 421 -24.75 -24.41 -29.88
N ARG A 422 -25.92 -24.88 -29.47
CA ARG A 422 -26.08 -26.01 -28.55
C ARG A 422 -26.07 -27.27 -29.40
N LYS A 423 -25.25 -28.26 -29.05
CA LYS A 423 -25.58 -29.67 -29.31
C LYS A 423 -25.34 -30.47 -28.03
N TYR A 424 -26.44 -31.04 -27.54
CA TYR A 424 -26.46 -32.21 -26.68
C TYR A 424 -25.94 -33.41 -27.49
N GLN A 425 -25.21 -34.31 -26.82
CA GLN A 425 -25.29 -35.73 -27.14
C GLN A 425 -25.09 -36.53 -25.84
N TYR A 426 -26.20 -37.13 -25.41
CA TYR A 426 -26.21 -38.36 -24.63
C TYR A 426 -25.65 -39.49 -25.49
N VAL A 427 -24.76 -40.32 -24.94
CA VAL A 427 -24.70 -41.75 -25.26
C VAL A 427 -24.43 -42.50 -23.95
N SER A 428 -25.40 -43.35 -23.61
CA SER A 428 -25.35 -44.41 -22.61
C SER A 428 -24.48 -45.57 -23.08
N GLY A 429 -23.73 -46.16 -22.15
CA GLY A 429 -22.95 -47.38 -22.30
C GLY A 429 -22.12 -47.60 -21.05
#